data_AF-A0A7S1EJJ4-F1
#
_entry.id   AF-A0A7S1EJJ4-F1
#
_cell.length_a   1.000
_cell.length_b   1.000
_cell.length_c   1.000
_cell.angle_alpha   90.00
_cell.angle_beta   90.00
_cell.angle_gamma   90.00
#
_symmetry.space_group_name_H-M   'P 1'
#
loop_
_entity.id
_entity.type
_entity.pdbx_description
1 polymer ?
#
loop_
_entity_poly.entity_id
_entity_poly.type
_entity_poly.pdbx_seq_one_letter_code
_entity_poly.pdbx_strand_id
1 'polypeptide(L)'
;FSDTLTDPVMVHMLLRHAERVIPYVRPFPKVARKLLKVALRVFGAVEQNRVQAFVVVRRLALDMPHPFIESCYKGMYLTYVRHVKFTNPNVLHGQLFMAQCVVELFGLDMSAAYEHSFVYIRQLAIQLRGALTATSQKTKESHQAITCWQFVNSLLLWGRMLCAYPAENQLKSLVYPYVQVTLGVIKHVNAPKYYPLRM
;
A
#
# COMPACT_ATOMS: atom_id res chain seq x y z
N PHE A 1 -24.48 8.39 -3.51
CA PHE A 1 -24.36 9.22 -2.30
C PHE A 1 -22.98 9.85 -2.15
N SER A 2 -21.86 9.12 -2.22
CA SER A 2 -20.54 9.77 -2.14
C SER A 2 -20.14 10.59 -3.38
N ASP A 3 -20.72 10.30 -4.55
CA ASP A 3 -20.34 10.97 -5.81
C ASP A 3 -21.01 12.35 -6.00
N THR A 4 -21.93 12.72 -5.11
CA THR A 4 -22.65 14.01 -5.11
C THR A 4 -22.19 14.94 -3.98
N LEU A 5 -21.24 14.51 -3.15
CA LEU A 5 -20.76 15.26 -1.98
C LEU A 5 -19.39 15.85 -2.28
N THR A 6 -19.39 17.11 -2.71
CA THR A 6 -18.16 17.84 -3.09
C THR A 6 -17.52 18.56 -1.90
N ASP A 7 -18.29 18.83 -0.83
CA ASP A 7 -17.80 19.56 0.34
C ASP A 7 -16.92 18.67 1.25
N PRO A 8 -15.61 18.99 1.40
CA PRO A 8 -14.70 18.26 2.27
C PRO A 8 -15.17 18.19 3.73
N VAL A 9 -15.82 19.23 4.25
CA VAL A 9 -16.29 19.30 5.64
C VAL A 9 -17.42 18.29 5.86
N MET A 10 -18.37 18.25 4.94
CA MET A 10 -19.48 17.29 4.99
C MET A 10 -18.97 15.84 4.88
N VAL A 11 -18.00 15.57 4.01
CA VAL A 11 -17.37 14.24 3.91
C VAL A 11 -16.69 13.86 5.22
N HIS A 12 -15.95 14.79 5.86
CA HIS A 12 -15.32 14.55 7.16
C HIS A 12 -16.35 14.16 8.23
N MET A 13 -17.42 14.95 8.36
CA MET A 13 -18.49 14.68 9.33
C MET A 13 -19.15 13.33 9.08
N LEU A 14 -19.46 13.00 7.83
CA LEU A 14 -20.07 11.72 7.47
C LEU A 14 -19.15 10.54 7.83
N LEU A 15 -17.84 10.63 7.58
CA LEU A 15 -16.90 9.59 7.98
C LEU A 15 -16.79 9.45 9.50
N ARG A 16 -16.83 10.57 10.23
CA ARG A 16 -16.83 10.57 11.70
C ARG A 16 -18.09 9.93 12.29
N HIS A 17 -19.26 10.19 11.71
CA HIS A 17 -20.49 9.52 12.10
C HIS A 17 -20.49 8.04 11.69
N ALA A 18 -19.99 7.73 10.49
CA ALA A 18 -19.87 6.36 10.01
C ALA A 18 -19.00 5.51 10.93
N GLU A 19 -17.88 6.06 11.43
CA GLU A 19 -17.00 5.42 12.41
C GLU A 19 -17.77 4.98 13.66
N ARG A 20 -18.59 5.88 14.23
CA ARG A 20 -19.35 5.61 15.46
C ARG A 20 -20.41 4.54 15.30
N VAL A 21 -20.93 4.34 14.09
CA VAL A 21 -21.97 3.34 13.84
C VAL A 21 -21.43 1.97 13.43
N ILE A 22 -20.11 1.81 13.24
CA ILE A 22 -19.47 0.54 12.86
C ILE A 22 -19.90 -0.66 13.74
N PRO A 23 -20.03 -0.54 15.08
CA PRO A 23 -20.49 -1.66 15.91
C PRO A 23 -21.84 -2.23 15.49
N TYR A 24 -22.74 -1.38 14.97
CA TYR A 24 -24.06 -1.78 14.47
C TYR A 24 -24.01 -2.35 13.04
N VAL A 25 -22.93 -2.13 12.31
CA VAL A 25 -22.71 -2.66 10.95
C VAL A 25 -22.19 -4.10 10.99
N ARG A 26 -21.68 -4.58 12.13
CA ARG A 26 -21.10 -5.92 12.30
C ARG A 26 -21.96 -7.08 11.76
N PRO A 27 -23.30 -7.12 11.98
CA PRO A 27 -24.16 -8.19 11.44
C PRO A 27 -24.36 -8.11 9.91
N PHE A 28 -23.97 -7.01 9.26
CA PHE A 28 -24.28 -6.69 7.88
C PHE A 28 -23.01 -6.56 7.02
N PRO A 29 -22.32 -7.67 6.67
CA PRO A 29 -21.05 -7.64 5.95
C PRO A 29 -21.13 -7.01 4.55
N LYS A 30 -22.31 -6.99 3.92
CA LYS A 30 -22.52 -6.27 2.65
C LYS A 30 -22.42 -4.75 2.85
N VAL A 31 -22.93 -4.23 3.96
CA VAL A 31 -22.86 -2.80 4.31
C VAL A 31 -21.43 -2.44 4.71
N ALA A 32 -20.77 -3.27 5.53
CA ALA A 32 -19.36 -3.09 5.89
C ALA A 32 -18.46 -2.99 4.64
N ARG A 33 -18.65 -3.87 3.65
CA ARG A 33 -17.91 -3.81 2.37
C ARG A 33 -18.17 -2.53 1.58
N LYS A 34 -19.41 -2.02 1.57
CA LYS A 34 -19.72 -0.73 0.93
C LYS A 34 -19.01 0.42 1.65
N LEU A 35 -19.05 0.43 2.98
CA LEU A 35 -18.37 1.45 3.79
C LEU A 35 -16.85 1.40 3.58
N LEU A 36 -16.24 0.22 3.58
CA LEU A 36 -14.82 0.04 3.29
C LEU A 36 -14.46 0.64 1.91
N LYS A 37 -15.25 0.36 0.87
CA LYS A 37 -15.02 0.93 -0.46
C LYS A 37 -15.09 2.46 -0.48
N VAL A 38 -16.04 3.05 0.25
CA VAL A 38 -16.17 4.51 0.37
C VAL A 38 -14.96 5.09 1.11
N ALA A 39 -14.59 4.51 2.25
CA ALA A 39 -13.44 4.97 3.03
C ALA A 39 -12.13 4.89 2.23
N LEU A 40 -11.89 3.78 1.51
CA LEU A 40 -10.71 3.64 0.64
C LEU A 40 -10.70 4.66 -0.52
N ARG A 41 -11.87 4.99 -1.08
CA ARG A 41 -11.97 6.04 -2.10
C ARG A 41 -11.57 7.40 -1.54
N VAL A 42 -12.08 7.76 -0.35
CA VAL A 42 -11.74 9.03 0.30
C VAL A 42 -10.27 9.08 0.73
N PHE A 43 -9.74 7.98 1.25
CA PHE A 43 -8.33 7.84 1.62
C PHE A 43 -7.38 8.12 0.44
N GLY A 44 -7.76 7.66 -0.75
CA GLY A 44 -7.01 7.96 -1.97
C GLY A 44 -7.16 9.41 -2.45
N ALA A 45 -8.34 10.01 -2.31
CA ALA A 45 -8.66 11.29 -2.95
C ALA A 45 -7.99 12.52 -2.29
N VAL A 46 -8.69 13.18 -1.36
CA VAL A 46 -8.30 14.50 -0.82
C VAL A 46 -7.56 14.35 0.50
N GLU A 47 -6.43 15.05 0.64
CA GLU A 47 -5.56 14.93 1.83
C GLU A 47 -6.29 15.25 3.14
N GLN A 48 -7.14 16.27 3.15
CA GLN A 48 -7.86 16.75 4.33
C GLN A 48 -8.71 15.67 5.02
N ASN A 49 -9.28 14.73 4.25
CA ASN A 49 -10.16 13.68 4.77
C ASN A 49 -9.48 12.32 4.90
N ARG A 50 -8.20 12.25 4.51
CA ARG A 50 -7.46 11.00 4.48
C ARG A 50 -7.31 10.37 5.87
N VAL A 51 -7.03 11.19 6.88
CA VAL A 51 -6.89 10.73 8.28
C VAL A 51 -8.20 10.10 8.76
N GLN A 52 -9.33 10.80 8.61
CA GLN A 52 -10.61 10.28 9.07
C GLN A 52 -11.05 9.03 8.28
N ALA A 53 -10.74 8.97 6.98
CA ALA A 53 -10.96 7.78 6.17
C ALA A 53 -10.14 6.58 6.68
N PHE A 54 -8.87 6.80 7.04
CA PHE A 54 -8.03 5.78 7.65
C PHE A 54 -8.61 5.25 8.97
N VAL A 55 -9.08 6.13 9.85
CA VAL A 55 -9.72 5.75 11.11
C VAL A 55 -10.91 4.82 10.89
N VAL A 56 -11.76 5.12 9.91
CA VAL A 56 -12.89 4.25 9.53
C VAL A 56 -12.40 2.87 9.07
N VAL A 57 -11.37 2.79 8.23
CA VAL A 57 -10.83 1.49 7.77
C VAL A 57 -10.22 0.72 8.94
N ARG A 58 -9.44 1.37 9.80
CA ARG A 58 -8.84 0.75 10.99
C ARG A 58 -9.92 0.22 11.94
N ARG A 59 -10.99 0.98 12.17
CA ARG A 59 -12.10 0.56 13.02
C ARG A 59 -12.87 -0.62 12.42
N LEU A 60 -13.09 -0.63 11.10
CA LEU A 60 -13.66 -1.78 10.40
C LEU A 60 -12.78 -3.03 10.52
N ALA A 61 -11.45 -2.90 10.44
CA ALA A 61 -10.52 -4.01 10.60
C ALA A 61 -10.57 -4.62 12.02
N LEU A 62 -10.80 -3.81 13.04
CA LEU A 62 -10.87 -4.24 14.44
C LEU A 62 -12.23 -4.83 14.84
N ASP A 63 -13.35 -4.23 14.40
CA ASP A 63 -14.68 -4.57 14.89
C ASP A 63 -15.37 -5.68 14.06
N MET A 64 -14.99 -5.85 12.79
CA MET A 64 -15.57 -6.86 11.92
C MET A 64 -14.91 -8.23 12.17
N PRO A 65 -15.68 -9.32 12.17
CA PRO A 65 -15.11 -10.66 12.34
C PRO A 65 -14.18 -11.04 11.18
N HIS A 66 -13.20 -11.91 11.47
CA HIS A 66 -12.38 -12.58 10.45
C HIS A 66 -13.28 -13.23 9.38
N PRO A 67 -12.93 -13.17 8.07
CA PRO A 67 -11.69 -12.66 7.46
C PRO A 67 -11.77 -11.20 6.96
N PHE A 68 -12.59 -10.34 7.56
CA PHE A 68 -12.80 -8.98 7.02
C PHE A 68 -11.53 -8.12 6.99
N ILE A 69 -10.62 -8.33 7.94
CA ILE A 69 -9.32 -7.65 8.04
C ILE A 69 -8.48 -7.81 6.76
N GLU A 70 -8.52 -8.98 6.11
CA GLU A 70 -7.79 -9.24 4.87
C GLU A 70 -8.22 -8.31 3.73
N SER A 71 -9.53 -7.99 3.67
CA SER A 71 -10.08 -7.06 2.70
C SER A 71 -9.63 -5.62 2.98
N CYS A 72 -9.46 -5.28 4.26
CA CYS A 72 -8.92 -3.98 4.66
C CYS A 72 -7.45 -3.86 4.24
N TYR A 73 -6.63 -4.88 4.51
CA TYR A 73 -5.22 -4.92 4.15
C TYR A 73 -5.02 -4.80 2.63
N LYS A 74 -5.71 -5.66 1.88
CA LYS A 74 -5.68 -5.64 0.41
C LYS A 74 -6.15 -4.29 -0.13
N GLY A 75 -7.26 -3.78 0.38
CA GLY A 75 -7.83 -2.51 -0.06
C GLY A 75 -6.90 -1.32 0.20
N MET A 76 -6.28 -1.27 1.39
CA MET A 76 -5.37 -0.21 1.78
C MET A 76 -4.11 -0.21 0.92
N TYR A 77 -3.45 -1.37 0.78
CA TYR A 77 -2.25 -1.50 -0.05
C TYR A 77 -2.51 -1.13 -1.51
N LEU A 78 -3.57 -1.68 -2.14
CA LEU A 78 -3.88 -1.37 -3.53
C LEU A 78 -4.28 0.09 -3.75
N THR A 79 -4.85 0.75 -2.73
CA THR A 79 -5.12 2.19 -2.79
C THR A 79 -3.82 2.98 -2.72
N TYR A 80 -2.93 2.66 -1.79
CA TYR A 80 -1.58 3.26 -1.74
C TYR A 80 -0.85 3.13 -3.07
N VAL A 81 -0.71 1.92 -3.61
CA VAL A 81 0.01 1.66 -4.87
C VAL A 81 -0.54 2.48 -6.03
N ARG A 82 -1.87 2.67 -6.11
CA ARG A 82 -2.49 3.50 -7.15
C ARG A 82 -2.13 4.98 -7.03
N HIS A 83 -1.86 5.48 -5.82
CA HIS A 83 -1.54 6.89 -5.55
C HIS A 83 -0.05 7.23 -5.61
N VAL A 84 0.83 6.23 -5.65
CA VAL A 84 2.29 6.42 -5.80
C VAL A 84 2.78 6.23 -7.24
N LYS A 85 1.92 6.49 -8.23
CA LYS A 85 2.27 6.44 -9.67
C LYS A 85 3.27 7.51 -10.09
N PHE A 86 3.17 8.68 -9.47
CA PHE A 86 4.04 9.82 -9.71
C PHE A 86 4.48 10.37 -8.36
N THR A 87 5.80 10.57 -8.19
CA THR A 87 6.36 11.15 -6.97
C THR A 87 7.04 12.46 -7.31
N ASN A 88 6.72 13.51 -6.57
CA ASN A 88 7.37 14.81 -6.64
C ASN A 88 7.37 15.44 -5.22
N PRO A 89 8.15 16.49 -4.96
CA PRO A 89 8.26 17.08 -3.62
C PRO A 89 6.91 17.51 -3.01
N ASN A 90 5.94 17.94 -3.83
CA ASN A 90 4.64 18.42 -3.35
C ASN A 90 3.74 17.29 -2.85
N VAL A 91 3.81 16.10 -3.45
CA VAL A 91 2.97 14.94 -3.07
C VAL A 91 3.67 13.97 -2.12
N LEU A 92 4.98 14.13 -1.93
CA LEU A 92 5.81 13.20 -1.16
C LEU A 92 5.31 13.02 0.27
N HIS A 93 4.99 14.12 0.96
CA HIS A 93 4.51 14.05 2.34
C HIS A 93 3.20 13.25 2.47
N GLY A 94 2.25 13.49 1.55
CA GLY A 94 1.00 12.74 1.48
C GLY A 94 1.21 11.24 1.22
N GLN A 95 2.15 10.89 0.34
CA GLN A 95 2.49 9.50 0.05
C GLN A 95 3.18 8.80 1.23
N LEU A 96 4.06 9.50 1.94
CA LEU A 96 4.67 8.99 3.17
C LEU A 96 3.63 8.74 4.26
N PHE A 97 2.69 9.67 4.44
CA PHE A 97 1.57 9.48 5.34
C PHE A 97 0.74 8.24 4.97
N MET A 98 0.40 8.06 3.68
CA MET A 98 -0.32 6.86 3.23
C MET A 98 0.45 5.57 3.51
N ALA A 99 1.78 5.58 3.31
CA ALA A 99 2.62 4.43 3.62
C ALA A 99 2.59 4.10 5.13
N GLN A 100 2.67 5.12 5.98
CA GLN A 100 2.58 4.95 7.43
C GLN A 100 1.24 4.35 7.85
N CYS A 101 0.13 4.83 7.28
CA CYS A 101 -1.19 4.23 7.51
C CYS A 101 -1.27 2.75 7.11
N VAL A 102 -0.62 2.35 6.01
CA VAL A 102 -0.56 0.93 5.61
C VAL A 102 0.20 0.12 6.66
N VAL A 103 1.36 0.60 7.11
CA VAL A 103 2.19 -0.07 8.15
C VAL A 103 1.43 -0.19 9.48
N GLU A 104 0.74 0.86 9.90
CA GLU A 104 -0.08 0.86 11.12
C GLU A 104 -1.27 -0.10 11.01
N LEU A 105 -1.93 -0.17 9.85
CA LEU A 105 -3.04 -1.09 9.64
C LEU A 105 -2.57 -2.54 9.70
N PHE A 106 -1.45 -2.86 9.05
CA PHE A 106 -0.89 -4.22 9.06
C PHE A 106 -0.39 -4.62 10.45
N GLY A 107 -0.11 -3.66 11.33
CA GLY A 107 0.23 -3.91 12.72
C GLY A 107 -0.89 -4.48 13.59
N LEU A 108 -2.13 -4.56 13.08
CA LEU A 108 -3.27 -5.06 13.86
C LEU A 108 -3.27 -6.59 14.03
N ASP A 109 -2.72 -7.32 13.06
CA ASP A 109 -2.66 -8.78 13.03
C ASP A 109 -1.44 -9.21 12.21
N MET A 110 -0.42 -9.74 12.88
CA MET A 110 0.86 -10.12 12.28
C MET A 110 0.76 -11.34 11.36
N SER A 111 -0.20 -12.26 11.63
CA SER A 111 -0.39 -13.45 10.82
C SER A 111 -0.95 -13.07 9.45
N ALA A 112 -2.03 -12.28 9.44
CA ALA A 112 -2.61 -11.76 8.20
C ALA A 112 -1.64 -10.80 7.48
N ALA A 113 -0.85 -10.02 8.25
CA ALA A 113 0.14 -9.11 7.66
C ALA A 113 1.24 -9.87 6.94
N TYR A 114 1.74 -10.96 7.54
CA TYR A 114 2.74 -11.83 6.93
C TYR A 114 2.25 -12.41 5.60
N GLU A 115 1.04 -12.97 5.57
CA GLU A 115 0.48 -13.59 4.37
C GLU A 115 0.39 -12.58 3.20
N HIS A 116 -0.15 -11.38 3.45
CA HIS A 116 -0.26 -10.33 2.44
C HIS A 116 1.12 -9.82 2.01
N SER A 117 2.02 -9.56 2.97
CA SER A 117 3.37 -9.08 2.70
C SER A 117 4.15 -10.07 1.84
N PHE A 118 4.07 -11.36 2.14
CA PHE A 118 4.71 -12.42 1.37
C PHE A 118 4.26 -12.39 -0.11
N VAL A 119 2.95 -12.32 -0.35
CA VAL A 119 2.39 -12.27 -1.70
C VAL A 119 2.89 -11.05 -2.47
N TYR A 120 2.88 -9.87 -1.86
CA TYR A 120 3.28 -8.64 -2.53
C TYR A 120 4.80 -8.53 -2.75
N ILE A 121 5.63 -8.98 -1.81
CA ILE A 121 7.09 -9.08 -2.00
C ILE A 121 7.41 -10.06 -3.13
N ARG A 122 6.70 -11.20 -3.19
CA ARG A 122 6.83 -12.16 -4.30
C ARG A 122 6.43 -11.54 -5.64
N GLN A 123 5.38 -10.73 -5.69
CA GLN A 123 4.99 -10.00 -6.91
C GLN A 123 6.09 -9.04 -7.36
N LEU A 124 6.72 -8.31 -6.44
CA LEU A 124 7.87 -7.46 -6.76
C LEU A 124 9.04 -8.29 -7.33
N ALA A 125 9.32 -9.46 -6.76
CA ALA A 125 10.36 -10.36 -7.26
C ALA A 125 10.06 -10.84 -8.70
N ILE A 126 8.80 -11.19 -8.99
CA ILE A 126 8.37 -11.60 -10.34
C ILE A 126 8.51 -10.45 -11.33
N GLN A 127 8.08 -9.24 -10.96
CA GLN A 127 8.22 -8.05 -11.79
C GLN A 127 9.69 -7.75 -12.10
N LEU A 128 10.57 -7.81 -11.08
CA LEU A 128 12.01 -7.69 -11.25
C LEU A 128 12.55 -8.73 -12.23
N ARG A 129 12.23 -10.02 -12.03
CA ARG A 129 12.69 -11.10 -12.91
C ARG A 129 12.23 -10.88 -14.35
N GLY A 130 10.97 -10.50 -14.56
CA GLY A 130 10.41 -10.22 -15.87
C GLY A 130 11.18 -9.11 -16.60
N ALA A 131 11.47 -8.01 -15.91
CA ALA A 131 12.25 -6.93 -16.50
C ALA A 131 13.73 -7.26 -16.71
N LEU A 132 14.35 -8.09 -15.85
CA LEU A 132 15.69 -8.63 -16.09
C LEU A 132 15.75 -9.49 -17.37
N THR A 133 14.75 -10.37 -17.59
CA THR A 133 14.66 -11.18 -18.81
C THR A 133 14.38 -10.35 -20.06
N ALA A 134 13.54 -9.32 -19.96
CA ALA A 134 13.21 -8.44 -21.08
C ALA A 134 14.35 -7.48 -21.46
N THR A 135 15.26 -7.17 -20.53
CA THR A 135 16.48 -6.37 -20.81
C THR A 135 17.40 -7.06 -21.82
N SER A 136 17.38 -8.40 -21.88
CA SER A 136 18.08 -9.17 -22.92
C SER A 136 17.54 -8.90 -24.34
N GLN A 137 16.32 -8.36 -24.46
CA GLN A 137 15.65 -8.01 -25.72
C GLN A 137 15.72 -6.50 -26.08
N LYS A 138 16.46 -5.66 -25.31
CA LYS A 138 16.70 -4.22 -25.57
C LYS A 138 15.44 -3.32 -25.68
N THR A 139 14.34 -3.61 -25.00
CA THR A 139 13.12 -2.78 -25.08
C THR A 139 13.06 -1.71 -23.97
N LYS A 140 12.87 -0.43 -24.33
CA LYS A 140 12.75 0.73 -23.41
C LYS A 140 11.68 0.55 -22.31
N GLU A 141 10.65 -0.24 -22.58
CA GLU A 141 9.52 -0.51 -21.68
C GLU A 141 9.89 -1.36 -20.45
N SER A 142 10.91 -2.22 -20.58
CA SER A 142 11.37 -3.10 -19.49
C SER A 142 12.03 -2.34 -18.34
N HIS A 143 12.73 -1.24 -18.65
CA HIS A 143 13.32 -0.35 -17.64
C HIS A 143 12.28 0.42 -16.86
N GLN A 144 11.28 0.95 -17.56
CA GLN A 144 10.20 1.72 -16.94
C GLN A 144 9.40 0.91 -15.92
N ALA A 145 9.34 -0.43 -16.06
CA ALA A 145 8.61 -1.29 -15.13
C ALA A 145 9.24 -1.34 -13.73
N ILE A 146 10.57 -1.45 -13.60
CA ILE A 146 11.25 -1.50 -12.28
C ILE A 146 11.53 -0.08 -11.75
N THR A 147 11.74 0.89 -12.64
CA THR A 147 11.96 2.29 -12.23
C THR A 147 10.67 3.08 -12.07
N CYS A 148 9.49 2.47 -12.29
CA CYS A 148 8.24 3.15 -12.01
C CYS A 148 8.13 3.46 -10.52
N TRP A 149 7.61 4.63 -10.19
CA TRP A 149 7.43 5.06 -8.80
C TRP A 149 6.61 4.07 -7.98
N GLN A 150 5.68 3.33 -8.60
CA GLN A 150 4.88 2.33 -7.88
C GLN A 150 5.74 1.18 -7.36
N PHE A 151 6.67 0.67 -8.16
CA PHE A 151 7.56 -0.42 -7.76
C PHE A 151 8.47 0.05 -6.62
N VAL A 152 9.13 1.20 -6.79
CA VAL A 152 10.05 1.76 -5.78
C VAL A 152 9.32 2.06 -4.47
N ASN A 153 8.16 2.73 -4.53
CA ASN A 153 7.39 3.05 -3.32
C ASN A 153 6.78 1.82 -2.65
N SER A 154 6.47 0.76 -3.39
CA SER A 154 6.05 -0.52 -2.80
C SER A 154 7.21 -1.23 -2.11
N LEU A 155 8.40 -1.24 -2.73
CA LEU A 155 9.61 -1.80 -2.13
C LEU A 155 10.00 -1.05 -0.84
N LEU A 156 9.93 0.28 -0.85
CA LEU A 156 10.17 1.10 0.34
C LEU A 156 9.14 0.85 1.43
N LEU A 157 7.85 0.70 1.08
CA LEU A 157 6.79 0.37 2.02
C LEU A 157 7.07 -0.93 2.76
N TRP A 158 7.41 -2.00 2.05
CA TRP A 158 7.70 -3.29 2.69
C TRP A 158 8.96 -3.23 3.56
N GLY A 159 9.97 -2.45 3.16
CA GLY A 159 11.11 -2.16 4.02
C GLY A 159 10.69 -1.50 5.34
N ARG A 160 9.83 -0.47 5.26
CA ARG A 160 9.28 0.19 6.46
C ARG A 160 8.51 -0.77 7.35
N MET A 161 7.69 -1.65 6.76
CA MET A 161 6.93 -2.65 7.52
C MET A 161 7.86 -3.58 8.32
N LEU A 162 8.92 -4.10 7.67
CA LEU A 162 9.90 -4.97 8.32
C LEU A 162 10.70 -4.24 9.41
N CYS A 163 11.00 -2.95 9.21
CA CYS A 163 11.68 -2.12 10.21
C CYS A 163 10.76 -1.71 11.38
N ALA A 164 9.46 -1.59 11.16
CA ALA A 164 8.50 -1.17 12.19
C ALA A 164 8.23 -2.28 13.22
N TYR A 165 8.32 -3.56 12.80
CA TYR A 165 8.03 -4.71 13.65
C TYR A 165 9.19 -5.74 13.65
N PRO A 166 10.39 -5.35 14.11
CA PRO A 166 11.58 -6.20 14.02
C PRO A 166 11.57 -7.40 14.98
N ALA A 167 10.76 -7.33 16.05
CA ALA A 167 10.61 -8.40 17.04
C ALA A 167 9.67 -9.53 16.57
N GLU A 168 8.90 -9.31 15.50
CA GLU A 168 7.90 -10.25 15.02
C GLU A 168 8.54 -11.35 14.16
N ASN A 169 8.63 -12.55 14.72
CA ASN A 169 9.28 -13.70 14.08
C ASN A 169 8.70 -14.04 12.71
N GLN A 170 7.39 -13.86 12.52
CA GLN A 170 6.71 -14.09 11.24
C GLN A 170 7.25 -13.17 10.16
N LEU A 171 7.32 -11.86 10.42
CA LEU A 171 7.84 -10.87 9.47
C LEU A 171 9.34 -11.00 9.26
N LYS A 172 10.10 -11.45 10.27
CA LYS A 172 11.53 -11.71 10.14
C LYS A 172 11.85 -12.70 9.02
N SER A 173 10.99 -13.70 8.78
CA SER A 173 11.17 -14.65 7.67
C SER A 173 11.11 -14.00 6.28
N LEU A 174 10.50 -12.82 6.16
CA LEU A 174 10.42 -12.04 4.93
C LEU A 174 11.66 -11.17 4.67
N VAL A 175 12.56 -11.01 5.65
CA VAL A 175 13.76 -10.18 5.49
C VAL A 175 14.65 -10.70 4.38
N TYR A 176 14.90 -12.01 4.34
CA TYR A 176 15.73 -12.62 3.29
C TYR A 176 15.16 -12.38 1.88
N PRO A 177 13.90 -12.77 1.55
CA PRO A 177 13.36 -12.52 0.23
C PRO A 177 13.28 -11.03 -0.11
N TYR A 178 12.99 -10.16 0.86
CA TYR A 178 13.00 -8.71 0.66
C TYR A 178 14.38 -8.18 0.27
N VAL A 179 15.43 -8.58 0.99
CA VAL A 179 16.81 -8.17 0.71
C VAL A 179 17.25 -8.65 -0.67
N GLN A 180 16.90 -9.88 -1.06
CA GLN A 180 17.20 -10.41 -2.39
C GLN A 180 16.58 -9.56 -3.50
N VAL A 181 15.31 -9.18 -3.38
CA VAL A 181 14.64 -8.29 -4.35
C VAL A 181 15.35 -6.93 -4.40
N THR A 182 15.64 -6.35 -3.23
CA THR A 182 16.29 -5.04 -3.12
C THR A 182 17.68 -5.02 -3.77
N LEU A 183 18.50 -6.02 -3.46
CA LEU A 183 19.83 -6.17 -4.06
C LEU A 183 19.75 -6.39 -5.58
N GLY A 184 18.78 -7.18 -6.04
CA GLY A 184 18.56 -7.39 -7.47
C GLY A 184 18.20 -6.10 -8.21
N VAL A 185 17.36 -5.24 -7.60
CA VAL A 185 17.02 -3.92 -8.15
C VAL A 185 18.25 -3.00 -8.19
N ILE A 186 19.02 -2.92 -7.11
CA ILE A 186 20.24 -2.08 -7.05
C ILE A 186 21.26 -2.51 -8.12
N LYS A 187 21.51 -3.82 -8.25
CA LYS A 187 22.41 -4.35 -9.29
C LYS A 187 21.94 -4.02 -10.70
N HIS A 188 20.63 -4.05 -10.94
CA HIS A 188 20.06 -3.73 -12.24
C HIS A 188 20.21 -2.24 -12.60
N VAL A 189 19.92 -1.35 -11.65
CA VAL A 189 20.05 0.11 -11.84
C VAL A 189 21.52 0.52 -12.06
N ASN A 190 22.44 -0.10 -11.32
CA ASN A 190 23.88 0.21 -11.41
C ASN A 190 24.62 -0.57 -12.51
N ALA A 191 23.94 -1.33 -13.36
CA ALA A 191 24.59 -2.11 -14.40
C ALA A 191 25.33 -1.18 -15.39
N PRO A 192 26.58 -1.52 -15.81
CA PRO A 192 27.42 -0.69 -16.69
C PRO A 192 26.76 -0.27 -18.01
N LYS A 193 25.72 -0.99 -18.44
CA LYS A 193 24.93 -0.69 -19.64
C LYS A 193 24.12 0.62 -19.54
N TYR A 194 23.97 1.19 -18.34
CA TYR A 194 23.34 2.51 -18.08
C TYR A 194 24.34 3.61 -17.69
N TYR A 195 25.64 3.31 -17.75
CA TYR A 195 26.69 4.31 -17.54
C TYR A 195 26.98 5.27 -18.73
N PRO A 196 26.58 5.05 -20.00
CA PRO A 196 27.06 5.91 -21.08
C PRO A 196 26.08 7.08 -21.30
N LEU A 197 26.13 8.11 -20.44
CA LEU A 197 25.80 9.53 -20.71
C LEU A 197 25.70 10.33 -19.37
N ARG A 198 26.75 10.29 -18.55
CA ARG A 198 27.08 11.41 -17.65
C ARG A 198 28.39 12.05 -18.13
N MET A 199 28.25 12.95 -19.10
CA MET A 199 28.94 14.25 -19.14
C MET A 199 27.93 15.28 -19.61
#